data_AF-A0A4Q7IK66-F1
#
_entry.id   AF-A0A4Q7IK66-F1
#
_cell.length_a   1.000
_cell.length_b   1.000
_cell.length_c   1.000
_cell.angle_alpha   90.00
_cell.angle_beta   90.00
_cell.angle_gamma   90.00
#
_symmetry.space_group_name_H-M   'P 1'
#
loop_
_entity.id
_entity.type
_entity.pdbx_description
1 polymer ?
#
loop_
_entity_poly.entity_id
_entity_poly.type
_entity_poly.pdbx_seq_one_letter_code
_entity_poly.pdbx_strand_id
1 'polypeptide(L)'
;MKNANVRHTKSLIAAKQYLQASTVLETLLQGDHKNVELLTCLSLCQSLLGNKLEAIAAAIDAVRFSGFEHACYVSLFSTLDSNDYPHYLRPLELVLLEALNDKYLEGQAVEFLRIQFFAKYRKVFAKPIESLTEELELMIADPLFIAIVSRGITPHHQLEKIILLARKELLYCIANNLDARAYQPTNNAIACQNLLNDGVYFQTGEEQALISALADCDKQFAYAAVALKICYANFE
;
A
#
# COMPACT_ATOMS: atom_id res chain seq x y z
N MET A 1 -16.46 -34.51 -18.95
CA MET A 1 -17.26 -33.90 -17.85
C MET A 1 -16.84 -32.47 -17.51
N LYS A 2 -15.54 -32.15 -17.30
CA LYS A 2 -15.06 -30.79 -16.94
C LYS A 2 -15.65 -29.65 -17.80
N ASN A 3 -15.66 -29.79 -19.14
CA ASN A 3 -16.16 -28.75 -20.05
C ASN A 3 -17.68 -28.51 -20.03
N ALA A 4 -18.50 -29.48 -19.63
CA ALA A 4 -19.95 -29.31 -19.59
C ALA A 4 -20.38 -28.45 -18.39
N ASN A 5 -19.75 -28.68 -17.24
CA ASN A 5 -20.06 -27.95 -16.01
C ASN A 5 -19.59 -26.49 -16.08
N VAL A 6 -18.43 -26.20 -16.69
CA VAL A 6 -17.98 -24.81 -16.91
C VAL A 6 -18.93 -24.04 -17.83
N ARG A 7 -19.40 -24.66 -18.92
CA ARG A 7 -20.41 -24.06 -19.80
C ARG A 7 -21.73 -23.81 -19.08
N HIS A 8 -22.16 -24.76 -18.25
CA HIS A 8 -23.36 -24.62 -17.43
C HIS A 8 -23.24 -23.44 -16.47
N THR A 9 -22.12 -23.32 -15.75
CA THR A 9 -21.85 -22.17 -14.87
C THR A 9 -21.91 -20.84 -15.62
N LYS A 10 -21.27 -20.73 -16.79
CA LYS A 10 -21.34 -19.50 -17.61
C LYS A 10 -22.77 -19.15 -18.01
N SER A 11 -23.59 -20.15 -18.33
CA SER A 11 -25.01 -19.95 -18.60
C SER A 11 -25.77 -19.43 -17.37
N LEU A 12 -25.49 -19.96 -16.18
CA LEU A 12 -26.10 -19.50 -14.92
C LEU A 12 -25.73 -18.04 -14.62
N ILE A 13 -24.45 -17.68 -14.82
CA ILE A 13 -23.96 -16.30 -14.66
C ILE A 13 -24.66 -15.35 -15.65
N ALA A 14 -24.76 -15.74 -16.93
CA ALA A 14 -25.46 -14.95 -17.94
C ALA A 14 -26.96 -14.76 -17.61
N ALA A 15 -27.58 -15.76 -16.98
CA ALA A 15 -28.95 -15.70 -16.49
C ALA A 15 -29.10 -14.98 -15.13
N LYS A 16 -28.01 -14.39 -14.59
CA LYS A 16 -27.96 -13.72 -13.27
C LYS A 16 -28.30 -14.62 -12.08
N GLN A 17 -28.19 -15.94 -12.23
CA GLN A 17 -28.43 -16.93 -11.18
C GLN A 17 -27.16 -17.14 -10.34
N TYR A 18 -26.67 -16.06 -9.72
CA TYR A 18 -25.34 -16.04 -9.09
C TYR A 18 -25.17 -17.01 -7.92
N LEU A 19 -26.22 -17.23 -7.11
CA LEU A 19 -26.19 -18.18 -6.01
C LEU A 19 -26.04 -19.63 -6.50
N GLN A 20 -26.76 -20.00 -7.56
CA GLN A 20 -26.64 -21.34 -8.14
C GLN A 20 -25.28 -21.51 -8.83
N ALA A 21 -24.82 -20.48 -9.54
CA ALA A 21 -23.50 -20.46 -10.16
C ALA A 21 -22.39 -20.63 -9.12
N SER A 22 -22.45 -19.94 -7.96
CA SER A 22 -21.43 -20.04 -6.92
C SER A 22 -21.37 -21.45 -6.31
N THR A 23 -22.49 -22.08 -6.01
CA THR A 23 -22.51 -23.47 -5.49
C THR A 23 -21.88 -24.46 -6.47
N VAL A 24 -22.16 -24.32 -7.77
CA VAL A 24 -21.54 -25.17 -8.80
C VAL A 24 -20.02 -24.91 -8.88
N LEU A 25 -19.61 -23.63 -8.84
CA LEU A 25 -18.19 -23.24 -8.85
C LEU A 25 -17.42 -23.81 -7.67
N GLU A 26 -17.95 -23.68 -6.45
CA GLU A 26 -17.36 -24.22 -5.23
C GLU A 26 -17.18 -25.75 -5.31
N THR A 27 -18.19 -26.45 -5.84
CA THR A 27 -18.11 -27.91 -6.07
C THR A 27 -17.01 -28.26 -7.07
N LEU A 28 -16.87 -27.50 -8.16
CA LEU A 28 -15.81 -27.72 -9.14
C LEU A 28 -14.41 -27.44 -8.56
N LEU A 29 -14.28 -26.41 -7.72
CA LEU A 29 -13.03 -26.04 -7.05
C LEU A 29 -12.57 -27.09 -6.03
N GLN A 30 -13.47 -27.89 -5.44
CA GLN A 30 -13.06 -29.04 -4.62
C GLN A 30 -12.22 -30.06 -5.41
N GLY A 31 -12.48 -30.21 -6.71
CA GLY A 31 -11.72 -31.10 -7.60
C GLY A 31 -10.50 -30.45 -8.26
N ASP A 32 -10.43 -29.11 -8.29
CA ASP A 32 -9.38 -28.33 -8.95
C ASP A 32 -9.23 -26.94 -8.32
N HIS A 33 -8.73 -26.89 -7.08
CA HIS A 33 -8.74 -25.69 -6.23
C HIS A 33 -7.87 -24.52 -6.73
N LYS A 34 -7.01 -24.75 -7.73
CA LYS A 34 -6.13 -23.73 -8.33
C LYS A 34 -6.65 -23.21 -9.67
N ASN A 35 -7.84 -23.63 -10.08
CA ASN A 35 -8.37 -23.27 -11.37
C ASN A 35 -8.74 -21.77 -11.41
N VAL A 36 -7.88 -20.98 -12.05
CA VAL A 36 -7.98 -19.51 -12.12
C VAL A 36 -9.31 -19.07 -12.71
N GLU A 37 -9.78 -19.67 -13.81
CA GLU A 37 -11.05 -19.32 -14.44
C GLU A 37 -12.24 -19.49 -13.48
N LEU A 38 -12.27 -20.61 -12.74
CA LEU A 38 -13.32 -20.88 -11.76
C LEU A 38 -13.27 -19.89 -10.60
N LEU A 39 -12.07 -19.53 -10.11
CA LEU A 39 -11.87 -18.57 -9.03
C LEU A 39 -12.30 -17.16 -9.44
N THR A 40 -11.97 -16.73 -10.66
CA THR A 40 -12.41 -15.44 -11.22
C THR A 40 -13.93 -15.38 -11.33
N CYS A 41 -14.57 -16.44 -11.85
CA CYS A 41 -16.04 -16.52 -11.88
C CYS A 41 -16.66 -16.53 -10.47
N LEU A 42 -16.03 -17.22 -9.52
CA LEU A 42 -16.52 -17.26 -8.14
C LEU A 42 -16.45 -15.88 -7.49
N SER A 43 -15.34 -15.17 -7.67
CA SER A 43 -15.19 -13.80 -7.19
C SER A 43 -16.30 -12.89 -7.71
N LEU A 44 -16.60 -12.95 -9.01
CA LEU A 44 -17.69 -12.20 -9.63
C LEU A 44 -19.06 -12.56 -9.01
N CYS A 45 -19.38 -13.84 -8.88
CA CYS A 45 -20.64 -14.29 -8.30
C CYS A 45 -20.79 -13.80 -6.85
N GLN A 46 -19.75 -13.98 -6.02
CA GLN A 46 -19.78 -13.57 -4.63
C GLN A 46 -19.89 -12.05 -4.49
N SER A 47 -19.22 -11.29 -5.35
CA SER A 47 -19.33 -9.83 -5.40
C SER A 47 -20.77 -9.39 -5.69
N LEU A 48 -21.41 -10.01 -6.67
CA LEU A 48 -22.80 -9.69 -7.07
C LEU A 48 -23.84 -10.14 -6.05
N LEU A 49 -23.49 -11.09 -5.18
CA LEU A 49 -24.31 -11.52 -4.05
C LEU A 49 -24.09 -10.65 -2.79
N GLY A 50 -23.12 -9.74 -2.79
CA GLY A 50 -22.75 -8.92 -1.63
C GLY A 50 -21.85 -9.63 -0.61
N ASN A 51 -21.34 -10.81 -0.94
CA ASN A 51 -20.42 -11.58 -0.11
C ASN A 51 -18.98 -11.08 -0.32
N LYS A 52 -18.71 -9.87 0.22
CA LYS A 52 -17.51 -9.08 -0.06
C LYS A 52 -16.21 -9.83 0.26
N LEU A 53 -16.15 -10.51 1.40
CA LEU A 53 -14.95 -11.21 1.87
C LEU A 53 -14.62 -12.41 0.98
N GLU A 54 -15.63 -13.18 0.64
CA GLU A 54 -15.54 -14.37 -0.20
C GLU A 54 -15.15 -13.96 -1.62
N ALA A 55 -15.68 -12.84 -2.13
CA ALA A 55 -15.31 -12.28 -3.42
C ALA A 55 -13.83 -11.89 -3.48
N ILE A 56 -13.34 -11.17 -2.46
CA ILE A 56 -11.94 -10.75 -2.36
C ILE A 56 -11.03 -11.97 -2.20
N ALA A 57 -11.40 -12.94 -1.35
CA ALA A 57 -10.62 -14.16 -1.15
C ALA A 57 -10.44 -14.95 -2.46
N ALA A 58 -11.53 -15.16 -3.21
CA ALA A 58 -11.47 -15.85 -4.49
C ALA A 58 -10.62 -15.10 -5.53
N ALA A 59 -10.68 -13.76 -5.56
CA ALA A 59 -9.83 -12.95 -6.45
C ALA A 59 -8.34 -13.02 -6.08
N ILE A 60 -8.02 -12.95 -4.78
CA ILE A 60 -6.65 -13.12 -4.28
C ILE A 60 -6.09 -14.47 -4.71
N ASP A 61 -6.85 -15.54 -4.55
CA ASP A 61 -6.43 -16.87 -4.95
C ASP A 61 -6.25 -17.00 -6.47
N ALA A 62 -7.13 -16.38 -7.27
CA ALA A 62 -6.98 -16.32 -8.73
C ALA A 62 -5.66 -15.64 -9.15
N VAL A 63 -5.31 -14.51 -8.53
CA VAL A 63 -4.04 -13.81 -8.78
C VAL A 63 -2.85 -14.69 -8.38
N ARG A 64 -2.89 -15.33 -7.21
CA ARG A 64 -1.77 -16.16 -6.73
C ARG A 64 -1.57 -17.40 -7.60
N PHE A 65 -2.64 -18.07 -8.00
CA PHE A 65 -2.54 -19.31 -8.79
C PHE A 65 -2.28 -19.08 -10.28
N SER A 66 -2.57 -17.89 -10.81
CA SER A 66 -2.13 -17.49 -12.16
C SER A 66 -0.63 -17.16 -12.22
N GLY A 67 0.05 -17.03 -11.07
CA GLY A 67 1.42 -16.54 -11.04
C GLY A 67 1.49 -15.03 -11.27
N PHE A 68 0.51 -14.29 -10.73
CA PHE A 68 0.44 -12.83 -10.78
C PHE A 68 0.23 -12.25 -12.19
N GLU A 69 -0.61 -12.89 -12.99
CA GLU A 69 -0.96 -12.39 -14.32
C GLU A 69 -1.78 -11.08 -14.24
N HIS A 70 -1.44 -10.12 -15.12
CA HIS A 70 -2.08 -8.81 -15.23
C HIS A 70 -3.63 -8.89 -15.26
N ALA A 71 -4.20 -9.81 -16.06
CA ALA A 71 -5.65 -9.95 -16.18
C ALA A 71 -6.34 -10.33 -14.85
N CYS A 72 -5.66 -11.10 -14.00
CA CYS A 72 -6.18 -11.47 -12.69
C CYS A 72 -6.16 -10.27 -11.73
N TYR A 73 -5.15 -9.40 -11.83
CA TYR A 73 -5.12 -8.15 -11.06
C TYR A 73 -6.24 -7.19 -11.47
N VAL A 74 -6.48 -7.03 -12.78
CA VAL A 74 -7.62 -6.23 -13.27
C VAL A 74 -8.94 -6.73 -12.66
N SER A 75 -9.13 -8.05 -12.61
CA SER A 75 -10.30 -8.64 -11.95
C SER A 75 -10.32 -8.37 -10.44
N LEU A 76 -9.19 -8.51 -9.74
CA LEU A 76 -9.10 -8.21 -8.31
C LEU A 76 -9.46 -6.75 -8.03
N PHE A 77 -8.91 -5.80 -8.79
CA PHE A 77 -9.14 -4.37 -8.58
C PHE A 77 -10.59 -3.99 -8.84
N SER A 78 -11.22 -4.55 -9.88
CA SER A 78 -12.67 -4.41 -10.10
C SER A 78 -13.50 -4.96 -8.92
N THR A 79 -13.08 -6.08 -8.32
CA THR A 79 -13.71 -6.61 -7.11
C THR A 79 -13.51 -5.65 -5.92
N LEU A 80 -12.34 -5.05 -5.75
CA LEU A 80 -12.09 -4.12 -4.65
C LEU A 80 -12.93 -2.83 -4.78
N ASP A 81 -12.99 -2.26 -5.99
CA ASP A 81 -13.77 -1.04 -6.27
C ASP A 81 -15.28 -1.23 -5.99
N SER A 82 -15.81 -2.41 -6.32
CA SER A 82 -17.25 -2.70 -6.18
C SER A 82 -17.68 -3.05 -4.75
N ASN A 83 -16.74 -3.40 -3.87
CA ASN A 83 -17.07 -3.98 -2.57
C ASN A 83 -16.81 -3.06 -1.37
N ASP A 84 -16.33 -1.82 -1.52
CA ASP A 84 -16.02 -0.86 -0.42
C ASP A 84 -15.64 -1.55 0.90
N TYR A 85 -14.38 -1.96 0.99
CA TYR A 85 -13.88 -2.84 2.04
C TYR A 85 -12.88 -2.12 2.96
N PRO A 86 -13.29 -1.73 4.19
CA PRO A 86 -12.49 -0.84 5.02
C PRO A 86 -11.56 -1.58 6.01
N HIS A 87 -11.44 -2.91 5.93
CA HIS A 87 -10.63 -3.69 6.87
C HIS A 87 -9.28 -4.09 6.29
N TYR A 88 -8.35 -4.37 7.18
CA TYR A 88 -7.03 -4.86 6.83
C TYR A 88 -7.06 -6.37 6.58
N LEU A 89 -6.51 -6.80 5.45
CA LEU A 89 -6.33 -8.19 5.05
C LEU A 89 -4.88 -8.41 4.64
N ARG A 90 -4.11 -9.10 5.49
CA ARG A 90 -2.73 -9.45 5.18
C ARG A 90 -2.54 -10.17 3.83
N PRO A 91 -3.41 -11.11 3.40
CA PRO A 91 -3.27 -11.73 2.08
C PRO A 91 -3.43 -10.72 0.92
N LEU A 92 -4.27 -9.70 1.10
CA LEU A 92 -4.47 -8.64 0.11
C LEU A 92 -3.24 -7.73 0.04
N GLU A 93 -2.67 -7.34 1.19
CA GLU A 93 -1.42 -6.57 1.26
C GLU A 93 -0.31 -7.23 0.42
N LEU A 94 -0.09 -8.54 0.58
CA LEU A 94 0.96 -9.27 -0.13
C LEU A 94 0.75 -9.25 -1.65
N VAL A 95 -0.48 -9.48 -2.10
CA VAL A 95 -0.80 -9.50 -3.55
C VAL A 95 -0.66 -8.10 -4.15
N LEU A 96 -1.08 -7.06 -3.41
CA LEU A 96 -0.96 -5.67 -3.84
C LEU A 96 0.50 -5.19 -3.88
N LEU A 97 1.34 -5.62 -2.94
CA LEU A 97 2.78 -5.33 -2.99
C LEU A 97 3.43 -5.93 -4.24
N GLU A 98 3.04 -7.14 -4.63
CA GLU A 98 3.51 -7.75 -5.88
C GLU A 98 2.99 -7.00 -7.12
N ALA A 99 1.77 -6.43 -7.05
CA ALA A 99 1.18 -5.64 -8.13
C ALA A 99 1.98 -4.36 -8.45
N LEU A 100 2.80 -3.87 -7.50
CA LEU A 100 3.69 -2.73 -7.74
C LEU A 100 4.76 -3.02 -8.80
N ASN A 101 5.01 -4.28 -9.13
CA ASN A 101 5.92 -4.67 -10.21
C ASN A 101 5.29 -4.55 -11.61
N ASP A 102 3.96 -4.39 -11.70
CA ASP A 102 3.23 -4.15 -12.94
C ASP A 102 3.08 -2.65 -13.22
N LYS A 103 3.80 -2.17 -14.24
CA LYS A 103 3.87 -0.75 -14.62
C LYS A 103 2.52 -0.12 -14.96
N TYR A 104 1.53 -0.92 -15.39
CA TYR A 104 0.22 -0.40 -15.76
C TYR A 104 -0.75 -0.35 -14.57
N LEU A 105 -0.45 -1.10 -13.52
CA LEU A 105 -1.31 -1.26 -12.35
C LEU A 105 -0.73 -0.63 -11.08
N GLU A 106 0.53 -0.23 -11.09
CA GLU A 106 1.24 0.37 -9.96
C GLU A 106 0.42 1.47 -9.26
N GLY A 107 -0.13 2.43 -10.01
CA GLY A 107 -0.93 3.51 -9.43
C GLY A 107 -2.16 3.01 -8.66
N GLN A 108 -2.92 2.08 -9.23
CA GLN A 108 -4.09 1.50 -8.56
C GLN A 108 -3.69 0.64 -7.36
N ALA A 109 -2.59 -0.12 -7.48
CA ALA A 109 -2.05 -0.91 -6.38
C ALA A 109 -1.65 -0.02 -5.19
N VAL A 110 -0.99 1.12 -5.42
CA VAL A 110 -0.65 2.09 -4.38
C VAL A 110 -1.89 2.62 -3.68
N GLU A 111 -2.97 2.94 -4.41
CA GLU A 111 -4.22 3.42 -3.82
C GLU A 111 -4.86 2.37 -2.90
N PHE A 112 -4.91 1.10 -3.31
CA PHE A 112 -5.42 0.02 -2.47
C PHE A 112 -4.50 -0.30 -1.28
N LEU A 113 -3.18 -0.25 -1.46
CA LEU A 113 -2.22 -0.37 -0.35
C LEU A 113 -2.42 0.75 0.66
N ARG A 114 -2.72 1.98 0.21
CA ARG A 114 -3.04 3.10 1.10
C ARG A 114 -4.28 2.81 1.95
N ILE A 115 -5.34 2.27 1.35
CA ILE A 115 -6.54 1.84 2.08
C ILE A 115 -6.18 0.78 3.12
N GLN A 116 -5.39 -0.24 2.74
CA GLN A 116 -4.92 -1.28 3.66
C GLN A 116 -4.07 -0.72 4.81
N PHE A 117 -3.20 0.26 4.52
CA PHE A 117 -2.36 0.92 5.50
C PHE A 117 -3.19 1.70 6.53
N PHE A 118 -4.15 2.50 6.10
CA PHE A 118 -5.06 3.21 7.02
C PHE A 118 -5.93 2.24 7.84
N ALA A 119 -6.33 1.11 7.26
CA ALA A 119 -7.04 0.08 7.99
C ALA A 119 -6.16 -0.59 9.06
N LYS A 120 -4.90 -0.91 8.72
CA LYS A 120 -3.91 -1.53 9.62
C LYS A 120 -3.59 -0.63 10.81
N TYR A 121 -3.43 0.67 10.58
CA TYR A 121 -3.05 1.67 11.58
C TYR A 121 -4.20 2.56 12.05
N ARG A 122 -5.46 2.14 11.88
CA ARG A 122 -6.65 2.94 12.21
C ARG A 122 -6.60 3.54 13.62
N LYS A 123 -6.07 2.81 14.60
CA LYS A 123 -5.94 3.28 16.00
C LYS A 123 -4.96 4.43 16.16
N VAL A 124 -3.89 4.44 15.37
CA VAL A 124 -2.89 5.52 15.34
C VAL A 124 -3.52 6.80 14.79
N PHE A 125 -4.21 6.68 13.65
CA PHE A 125 -4.89 7.80 12.99
C PHE A 125 -6.16 8.30 13.72
N ALA A 126 -6.65 7.56 14.72
CA ALA A 126 -7.82 7.97 15.51
C ALA A 126 -7.53 9.14 16.47
N LYS A 127 -6.26 9.46 16.70
CA LYS A 127 -5.83 10.54 17.59
C LYS A 127 -5.06 11.60 16.79
N PRO A 128 -5.12 12.88 17.19
CA PRO A 128 -4.21 13.90 16.68
C PRO A 128 -2.77 13.48 16.96
N ILE A 129 -1.92 13.57 15.94
CA ILE A 129 -0.49 13.28 16.05
C ILE A 129 0.21 14.58 16.38
N GLU A 130 0.90 14.66 17.52
CA GLU A 130 1.60 15.88 17.97
C GLU A 130 3.12 15.69 18.02
N SER A 131 3.57 14.49 18.39
CA SER A 131 4.98 14.09 18.46
C SER A 131 5.15 12.66 17.95
N LEU A 132 6.40 12.23 17.73
CA LEU A 132 6.71 10.82 17.47
C LEU A 132 6.52 10.00 18.75
N THR A 133 5.89 8.85 18.59
CA THR A 133 5.73 7.81 19.60
C THR A 133 6.33 6.52 19.08
N GLU A 134 6.62 5.56 19.95
CA GLU A 134 7.10 4.24 19.55
C GLU A 134 6.16 3.55 18.53
N GLU A 135 4.84 3.71 18.69
CA GLU A 135 3.85 3.19 17.74
C GLU A 135 3.99 3.81 16.34
N LEU A 136 4.31 5.11 16.26
CA LEU A 136 4.55 5.80 14.99
C LEU A 136 5.86 5.38 14.36
N GLU A 137 6.90 5.15 15.16
CA GLU A 137 8.19 4.65 14.68
C GLU A 137 8.06 3.26 14.05
N LEU A 138 7.33 2.36 14.73
CA LEU A 138 7.02 1.03 14.19
C LEU A 138 6.20 1.13 12.89
N MET A 139 5.32 2.11 12.77
CA MET A 139 4.54 2.35 11.54
C MET A 139 5.41 2.89 10.40
N ILE A 140 6.31 3.83 10.68
CA ILE A 140 7.24 4.41 9.68
C ILE A 140 8.21 3.35 9.15
N ALA A 141 8.66 2.45 10.03
CA ALA A 141 9.53 1.34 9.67
C ALA A 141 8.83 0.22 8.89
N ASP A 142 7.49 0.25 8.77
CA ASP A 142 6.73 -0.76 8.04
C ASP A 142 7.04 -0.68 6.53
N PRO A 143 7.40 -1.81 5.88
CA PRO A 143 7.60 -1.86 4.42
C PRO A 143 6.41 -1.33 3.60
N LEU A 144 5.18 -1.49 4.11
CA LEU A 144 3.97 -0.95 3.48
C LEU A 144 3.99 0.57 3.42
N PHE A 145 4.44 1.23 4.50
CA PHE A 145 4.60 2.68 4.53
C PHE A 145 5.56 3.12 3.42
N ILE A 146 6.75 2.50 3.35
CA ILE A 146 7.77 2.77 2.33
C ILE A 146 7.20 2.61 0.93
N ALA A 147 6.49 1.50 0.68
CA ALA A 147 5.95 1.18 -0.63
C ALA A 147 4.99 2.27 -1.14
N ILE A 148 4.16 2.82 -0.24
CA ILE A 148 3.20 3.88 -0.56
C ILE A 148 3.91 5.21 -0.80
N VAL A 149 4.73 5.65 0.16
CA VAL A 149 5.30 7.00 0.14
C VAL A 149 6.40 7.19 -0.91
N SER A 150 7.03 6.12 -1.38
CA SER A 150 8.02 6.15 -2.46
C SER A 150 7.44 6.16 -3.87
N ARG A 151 6.10 6.06 -4.01
CA ARG A 151 5.43 5.91 -5.32
C ARG A 151 4.32 6.92 -5.57
N GLY A 152 3.96 7.73 -4.59
CA GLY A 152 2.88 8.69 -4.74
C GLY A 152 2.88 9.80 -3.71
N ILE A 153 2.14 10.86 -4.05
CA ILE A 153 1.75 11.89 -3.10
C ILE A 153 0.61 11.31 -2.27
N THR A 154 0.72 11.40 -0.94
CA THR A 154 -0.37 11.00 -0.06
C THR A 154 -1.10 12.23 0.47
N PRO A 155 -2.29 12.57 -0.05
CA PRO A 155 -3.04 13.75 0.37
C PRO A 155 -3.78 13.50 1.69
N HIS A 156 -3.03 13.26 2.76
CA HIS A 156 -3.57 13.03 4.09
C HIS A 156 -2.77 13.82 5.13
N HIS A 157 -3.37 14.88 5.65
CA HIS A 157 -2.71 15.83 6.57
C HIS A 157 -2.01 15.16 7.76
N GLN A 158 -2.59 14.13 8.38
CA GLN A 158 -1.88 13.45 9.49
C GLN A 158 -0.67 12.64 9.00
N LEU A 159 -0.71 12.07 7.78
CA LEU A 159 0.42 11.33 7.24
C LEU A 159 1.54 12.28 6.83
N GLU A 160 1.20 13.42 6.24
CA GLU A 160 2.14 14.50 6.00
C GLU A 160 2.82 14.90 7.30
N LYS A 161 2.05 15.17 8.37
CA LYS A 161 2.61 15.50 9.69
C LYS A 161 3.56 14.43 10.22
N ILE A 162 3.24 13.14 10.06
CA ILE A 162 4.15 12.04 10.44
C ILE A 162 5.46 12.09 9.64
N ILE A 163 5.37 12.31 8.33
CA ILE A 163 6.54 12.42 7.46
C ILE A 163 7.42 13.60 7.89
N LEU A 164 6.82 14.72 8.30
CA LEU A 164 7.56 15.89 8.82
C LEU A 164 8.28 15.59 10.13
N LEU A 165 7.56 14.99 11.08
CA LEU A 165 8.13 14.62 12.37
C LEU A 165 9.27 13.62 12.19
N ALA A 166 9.08 12.59 11.36
CA ALA A 166 10.10 11.59 11.05
C ALA A 166 11.32 12.21 10.35
N ARG A 167 11.12 13.20 9.48
CA ARG A 167 12.21 13.95 8.85
C ARG A 167 13.02 14.75 9.88
N LYS A 168 12.35 15.44 10.80
CA LYS A 168 13.03 16.21 11.86
C LYS A 168 13.87 15.29 12.74
N GLU A 169 13.33 14.12 13.11
CA GLU A 169 14.06 13.13 13.90
C GLU A 169 15.23 12.54 13.14
N LEU A 170 15.05 12.22 11.85
CA LEU A 170 16.12 11.74 10.99
C LEU A 170 17.27 12.75 10.85
N LEU A 171 16.93 14.04 10.70
CA LEU A 171 17.90 15.13 10.69
C LEU A 171 18.67 15.18 12.02
N TYR A 172 17.96 15.12 13.15
CA TYR A 172 18.58 15.09 14.47
C TYR A 172 19.52 13.88 14.64
N CYS A 173 19.08 12.67 14.30
CA CYS A 173 19.89 11.46 14.41
C CYS A 173 21.16 11.56 13.56
N ILE A 174 21.05 11.96 12.29
CA ILE A 174 22.21 12.02 11.39
C ILE A 174 23.19 13.12 11.81
N ALA A 175 22.70 14.31 12.16
CA ALA A 175 23.54 15.42 12.61
C ALA A 175 24.34 15.09 13.87
N ASN A 176 23.85 14.16 14.70
CA ASN A 176 24.49 13.71 15.94
C ASN A 176 25.11 12.31 15.83
N ASN A 177 25.18 11.71 14.64
CA ASN A 177 25.69 10.34 14.40
C ASN A 177 25.02 9.24 15.26
N LEU A 178 23.71 9.36 15.47
CA LEU A 178 22.88 8.39 16.20
C LEU A 178 22.29 7.32 15.26
N ASP A 179 21.71 6.26 15.84
CA ASP A 179 20.98 5.25 15.06
C ASP A 179 19.74 5.86 14.39
N ALA A 180 19.73 5.88 13.06
CA ALA A 180 18.66 6.46 12.26
C ALA A 180 17.83 5.41 11.50
N ARG A 181 18.06 4.11 11.73
CA ARG A 181 17.50 3.03 10.88
C ARG A 181 15.99 3.05 10.76
N ALA A 182 15.27 3.39 11.84
CA ALA A 182 13.81 3.48 11.84
C ALA A 182 13.27 4.57 10.89
N TYR A 183 14.03 5.63 10.68
CA TYR A 183 13.60 6.80 9.90
C TYR A 183 14.21 6.85 8.50
N GLN A 184 15.27 6.07 8.21
CA GLN A 184 15.81 5.94 6.84
C GLN A 184 14.75 5.66 5.75
N PRO A 185 13.73 4.81 5.98
CA PRO A 185 12.53 4.69 5.15
C PRO A 185 11.95 6.01 4.61
N THR A 186 11.96 7.05 5.44
CA THR A 186 11.40 8.37 5.11
C THR A 186 12.25 9.14 4.12
N ASN A 187 13.56 8.90 3.99
CA ASN A 187 14.37 9.55 2.96
C ASN A 187 13.84 9.26 1.54
N ASN A 188 13.38 8.03 1.31
CA ASN A 188 12.79 7.63 0.03
C ASN A 188 11.41 8.26 -0.20
N ALA A 189 10.61 8.42 0.87
CA ALA A 189 9.35 9.16 0.85
C ALA A 189 9.54 10.61 0.39
N ILE A 190 10.62 11.20 0.89
CA ILE A 190 10.90 12.61 0.73
C ILE A 190 11.34 12.92 -0.71
N ALA A 191 12.10 12.04 -1.37
CA ALA A 191 12.51 12.21 -2.76
C ALA A 191 11.32 12.40 -3.73
N CYS A 192 10.16 11.78 -3.44
CA CYS A 192 8.94 11.87 -4.25
C CYS A 192 8.02 13.04 -3.85
N GLN A 193 8.11 13.51 -2.60
CA GLN A 193 7.26 14.59 -2.06
C GLN A 193 7.95 15.97 -2.05
N ASN A 194 9.19 16.05 -2.55
CA ASN A 194 9.96 17.29 -2.68
C ASN A 194 9.30 18.35 -3.59
N LEU A 195 8.30 18.00 -4.41
CA LEU A 195 7.61 18.93 -5.31
C LEU A 195 6.44 19.71 -4.68
N LEU A 196 6.13 19.50 -3.40
CA LEU A 196 4.96 20.11 -2.76
C LEU A 196 5.27 21.25 -1.78
N ASN A 197 6.54 21.61 -1.55
CA ASN A 197 6.87 22.55 -0.49
C ASN A 197 7.87 23.63 -0.91
N ASP A 198 7.50 24.42 -1.90
CA ASP A 198 7.91 25.83 -1.91
C ASP A 198 7.24 26.51 -0.70
N GLY A 199 8.01 26.74 0.37
CA GLY A 199 7.67 27.73 1.40
C GLY A 199 6.91 27.27 2.66
N VAL A 200 6.64 25.98 2.89
CA VAL A 200 5.86 25.53 4.08
C VAL A 200 6.73 25.11 5.28
N TYR A 201 8.04 24.96 5.09
CA TYR A 201 8.95 24.58 6.19
C TYR A 201 9.62 25.79 6.81
N PHE A 202 9.20 26.13 8.02
CA PHE A 202 9.94 27.04 8.87
C PHE A 202 11.31 26.44 9.17
N GLN A 203 12.38 26.99 8.61
CA GLN A 203 13.73 26.76 9.12
C GLN A 203 13.81 27.43 10.49
N THR A 204 13.57 26.67 11.55
CA THR A 204 13.90 27.14 12.90
C THR A 204 15.42 27.31 13.02
N GLY A 205 15.89 28.18 13.91
CA GLY A 205 17.33 28.33 14.16
C GLY A 205 17.98 27.01 14.61
N GLU A 206 17.23 26.15 15.29
CA GLU A 206 17.62 24.79 15.67
C GLU A 206 17.85 23.90 14.44
N GLU A 207 16.91 23.85 13.51
CA GLU A 207 17.03 23.04 12.29
C GLU A 207 18.18 23.50 11.40
N GLN A 208 18.39 24.82 11.28
CA GLN A 208 19.51 25.36 10.51
C GLN A 208 20.87 24.94 11.09
N ALA A 209 20.97 24.85 12.43
CA ALA A 209 22.17 24.35 13.09
C ALA A 209 22.39 22.85 12.78
N LEU A 210 21.33 22.03 12.84
CA LEU A 210 21.41 20.60 12.51
C LEU A 210 21.78 20.36 11.03
N ILE A 211 21.20 21.13 10.10
CA ILE A 211 21.53 21.07 8.67
C ILE A 211 23.00 21.39 8.42
N SER A 212 23.54 22.37 9.16
CA SER A 212 24.96 22.74 9.07
C SER A 212 25.86 21.60 9.58
N ALA A 213 25.48 20.95 10.68
CA ALA A 213 26.19 19.81 11.26
C ALA A 213 26.22 18.57 10.34
N LEU A 214 25.30 18.45 9.37
CA LEU A 214 25.34 17.37 8.37
C LEU A 214 26.64 17.35 7.53
N ALA A 215 27.41 18.45 7.49
CA ALA A 215 28.72 18.46 6.83
C ALA A 215 29.73 17.50 7.46
N ASP A 216 29.58 17.24 8.77
CA ASP A 216 30.52 16.47 9.59
C ASP A 216 29.94 15.10 10.01
N CYS A 217 28.83 14.65 9.41
CA CYS A 217 28.24 13.36 9.70
C CYS A 217 29.13 12.19 9.24
N ASP A 218 28.96 11.02 9.87
CA ASP A 218 29.65 9.80 9.51
C ASP A 218 29.41 9.42 8.05
N LYS A 219 30.43 8.87 7.39
CA LYS A 219 30.38 8.52 5.96
C LYS A 219 29.20 7.65 5.56
N GLN A 220 28.72 6.79 6.47
CA GLN A 220 27.55 5.94 6.24
C GLN A 220 26.25 6.73 6.00
N PHE A 221 26.17 7.98 6.48
CA PHE A 221 25.01 8.85 6.32
C PHE A 221 25.13 9.85 5.17
N ALA A 222 26.23 9.83 4.41
CA ALA A 222 26.49 10.85 3.38
C ALA A 222 25.35 11.02 2.36
N TYR A 223 24.75 9.92 1.89
CA TYR A 223 23.61 9.98 0.96
C TYR A 223 22.36 10.58 1.60
N ALA A 224 22.04 10.16 2.83
CA ALA A 224 20.90 10.66 3.58
C ALA A 224 21.06 12.15 3.92
N ALA A 225 22.28 12.58 4.26
CA ALA A 225 22.61 13.98 4.50
C ALA A 225 22.40 14.85 3.25
N VAL A 226 22.78 14.36 2.06
CA VAL A 226 22.50 15.07 0.79
C VAL A 226 21.00 15.16 0.53
N ALA A 227 20.27 14.06 0.70
CA ALA A 227 18.82 14.06 0.54
C ALA A 227 18.18 15.10 1.46
N LEU A 228 18.45 15.05 2.77
CA LEU A 228 17.93 16.03 3.74
C LEU A 228 18.26 17.47 3.35
N LYS A 229 19.49 17.77 2.92
CA LYS A 229 19.85 19.13 2.46
C LYS A 229 18.98 19.61 1.30
N ILE A 230 18.67 18.74 0.34
CA ILE A 230 17.77 19.07 -0.78
C ILE A 230 16.35 19.37 -0.27
N CYS A 231 15.89 18.62 0.73
CA CYS A 231 14.53 18.73 1.27
C CYS A 231 14.28 19.98 2.10
N TYR A 232 15.36 20.55 2.65
CA TYR A 232 15.35 21.81 3.38
C TYR A 232 15.89 22.98 2.54
N ALA A 233 16.24 22.74 1.27
CA ALA A 233 16.69 23.80 0.37
C ALA A 233 15.53 24.75 0.06
N ASN A 234 15.78 26.04 0.15
CA ASN A 234 14.89 27.07 -0.40
C ASN A 234 15.37 27.38 -1.82
N PHE A 235 14.46 27.33 -2.80
CA PHE A 235 14.75 27.64 -4.20
C PHE A 235 14.21 29.02 -4.64
N GLU A 236 13.67 29.81 -3.71
CA GLU A 236 13.36 31.23 -3.91
C GLU A 236 14.61 32.11 -4.02
#